data_AF-A0A7S1Z1I3-F1
#
_entry.id   AF-A0A7S1Z1I3-F1
#
_cell.length_a   1.000
_cell.length_b   1.000
_cell.length_c   1.000
_cell.angle_alpha   90.00
_cell.angle_beta   90.00
_cell.angle_gamma   90.00
#
_symmetry.space_group_name_H-M   'P 1'
#
loop_
_entity.id
_entity.type
_entity.pdbx_description
1 polymer ?
#
loop_
_entity_poly.entity_id
_entity_poly.type
_entity_poly.pdbx_seq_one_letter_code
_entity_poly.pdbx_strand_id
1 'polypeptide(L)'
;LAGLSPVKNRIVPELNYQFVERIAHDFHGKMDVTINGGVTSLDQLETMQKDYFERESSIDGIMAGRWCLRRPLDLVGIEALLQKQRQQQQSHENINSKIIVERVIEQYVNYAIQTATSSSNKQQFTMAELCLPLFLVIEHLKDDYEYYYADEIDSNSNRPLLACEEIESLYTVVLDGVQQMEEIMCPDNGSQPKKKKKKSVSSLSHDDVNFKKLSSSFKGLVGTKVANKWKRNRAEL
;
A
#
# COMPACT_ATOMS: atom_id res chain seq x y z
N LEU A 1 2.48 -16.65 -24.46
CA LEU A 1 1.12 -16.43 -23.89
C LEU A 1 0.14 -16.85 -24.96
N ALA A 2 -0.88 -17.66 -24.64
CA ALA A 2 -1.82 -18.24 -25.61
C ALA A 2 -2.75 -17.19 -26.28
N GLY A 3 -2.20 -16.16 -26.92
CA GLY A 3 -2.93 -15.02 -27.49
C GLY A 3 -3.52 -14.04 -26.46
N LEU A 4 -3.36 -14.30 -25.16
CA LEU A 4 -3.88 -13.42 -24.10
C LEU A 4 -3.03 -12.15 -23.95
N SER A 5 -3.69 -11.01 -23.75
CA SER A 5 -3.03 -9.79 -23.29
C SER A 5 -2.44 -9.98 -21.89
N PRO A 6 -1.46 -9.17 -21.45
CA PRO A 6 -0.90 -9.27 -20.11
C PRO A 6 -1.96 -9.22 -18.99
N VAL A 7 -3.00 -8.39 -19.14
CA VAL A 7 -4.12 -8.33 -18.19
C VAL A 7 -4.92 -9.64 -18.19
N LYS A 8 -5.33 -10.12 -19.37
CA LYS A 8 -6.08 -11.38 -19.50
C LYS A 8 -5.30 -12.58 -18.99
N ASN A 9 -3.98 -12.59 -19.18
CA ASN A 9 -3.13 -13.66 -18.69
C ASN A 9 -3.09 -13.77 -17.15
N ARG A 10 -3.48 -12.71 -16.43
CA ARG A 10 -3.53 -12.72 -14.95
C ARG A 10 -4.92 -12.98 -14.36
N ILE A 11 -5.96 -13.08 -15.21
CA ILE A 11 -7.36 -13.17 -14.78
C ILE A 11 -8.04 -14.40 -15.39
N VAL A 12 -7.68 -14.78 -16.62
CA VAL A 12 -8.34 -15.87 -17.35
C VAL A 12 -7.88 -17.26 -16.89
N PRO A 13 -6.57 -17.56 -16.74
CA PRO A 13 -6.16 -18.87 -16.24
C PRO A 13 -6.54 -19.03 -14.78
N GLU A 14 -7.22 -20.12 -14.45
CA GLU A 14 -7.53 -20.47 -13.06
C GLU A 14 -6.25 -20.77 -12.26
N LEU A 15 -6.28 -20.45 -10.98
CA LEU A 15 -5.21 -20.78 -10.06
C LEU A 15 -5.31 -22.24 -9.64
N ASN A 16 -4.19 -22.97 -9.70
CA ASN A 16 -4.13 -24.38 -9.34
C ASN A 16 -3.25 -24.59 -8.10
N TYR A 17 -3.77 -24.25 -6.92
CA TYR A 17 -3.03 -24.40 -5.66
C TYR A 17 -2.70 -25.85 -5.33
N GLN A 18 -3.59 -26.80 -5.66
CA GLN A 18 -3.34 -28.23 -5.45
C GLN A 18 -2.10 -28.73 -6.22
N PHE A 19 -1.85 -28.20 -7.42
CA PHE A 19 -0.64 -28.54 -8.16
C PHE A 19 0.61 -28.00 -7.46
N VAL A 20 0.55 -26.79 -6.91
CA VAL A 20 1.67 -26.21 -6.14
C VAL A 20 1.91 -27.00 -4.86
N GLU A 21 0.86 -27.44 -4.16
CA GLU A 21 0.98 -28.31 -2.99
C GLU A 21 1.64 -29.66 -3.32
N ARG A 22 1.27 -30.28 -4.46
CA ARG A 22 1.95 -31.50 -4.92
C ARG A 22 3.44 -31.28 -5.17
N ILE A 23 3.80 -30.15 -5.81
CA ILE A 23 5.21 -29.79 -6.01
C ILE A 23 5.92 -29.61 -4.66
N ALA A 24 5.29 -28.90 -3.72
CA ALA A 24 5.87 -28.67 -2.39
C ALA A 24 6.11 -29.99 -1.64
N HIS A 25 5.17 -30.92 -1.72
CA HIS A 25 5.33 -32.26 -1.16
C HIS A 25 6.47 -33.05 -1.82
N ASP A 26 6.49 -33.11 -3.16
CA ASP A 26 7.48 -33.91 -3.91
C ASP A 26 8.93 -33.43 -3.73
N PHE A 27 9.10 -32.15 -3.39
CA PHE A 27 10.38 -31.50 -3.18
C PHE A 27 10.64 -31.05 -1.73
N HIS A 28 9.85 -31.55 -0.77
CA HIS A 28 9.99 -31.17 0.63
C HIS A 28 11.42 -31.40 1.14
N GLY A 29 11.98 -30.38 1.79
CA GLY A 29 13.37 -30.38 2.29
C GLY A 29 14.46 -30.22 1.23
N LYS A 30 14.10 -30.07 -0.06
CA LYS A 30 15.06 -29.82 -1.16
C LYS A 30 15.02 -28.39 -1.69
N MET A 31 13.85 -27.75 -1.66
CA MET A 31 13.68 -26.35 -2.05
C MET A 31 12.44 -25.75 -1.37
N ASP A 32 12.45 -24.43 -1.19
CA ASP A 32 11.30 -23.70 -0.67
C ASP A 32 10.28 -23.45 -1.79
N VAL A 33 9.00 -23.74 -1.53
CA VAL A 33 7.89 -23.53 -2.45
C VAL A 33 6.92 -22.49 -1.90
N THR A 34 6.76 -21.39 -2.64
CA THR A 34 5.88 -20.27 -2.28
C THR A 34 4.67 -20.20 -3.23
N ILE A 35 3.46 -20.13 -2.67
CA ILE A 35 2.23 -19.93 -3.45
C ILE A 35 2.17 -18.47 -3.93
N ASN A 36 1.87 -18.27 -5.22
CA ASN A 36 1.67 -16.94 -5.78
C ASN A 36 0.37 -16.86 -6.57
N GLY A 37 -0.38 -15.78 -6.35
CA GLY A 37 -1.65 -15.50 -7.03
C GLY A 37 -2.84 -15.53 -6.09
N GLY A 38 -3.92 -14.85 -6.48
CA GLY A 38 -5.24 -14.97 -5.83
C GLY A 38 -5.42 -14.37 -4.43
N VAL A 39 -4.35 -13.88 -3.77
CA VAL A 39 -4.46 -13.19 -2.48
C VAL A 39 -4.93 -11.75 -2.67
N THR A 40 -6.03 -11.35 -2.02
CA THR A 40 -6.72 -10.06 -2.18
C THR A 40 -6.97 -9.30 -0.88
N SER A 41 -6.76 -9.94 0.28
CA SER A 41 -6.99 -9.35 1.60
C SER A 41 -6.15 -9.98 2.71
N LEU A 42 -6.08 -9.28 3.85
CA LEU A 42 -5.40 -9.75 5.06
C LEU A 42 -6.10 -10.99 5.65
N ASP A 43 -7.43 -10.98 5.66
CA ASP A 43 -8.26 -12.10 6.16
C ASP A 43 -8.10 -13.35 5.30
N GLN A 44 -8.02 -13.17 3.97
CA GLN A 44 -7.76 -14.29 3.06
C GLN A 44 -6.36 -14.86 3.28
N LEU A 45 -5.36 -13.99 3.47
CA LEU A 45 -4.00 -14.43 3.81
C LEU A 45 -3.98 -15.24 5.11
N GLU A 46 -4.62 -14.75 6.17
CA GLU A 46 -4.71 -15.45 7.47
C GLU A 46 -5.43 -16.80 7.33
N THR A 47 -6.53 -16.83 6.58
CA THR A 47 -7.28 -18.06 6.30
C THR A 47 -6.43 -19.08 5.55
N MET A 48 -5.72 -18.66 4.49
CA MET A 48 -4.81 -19.52 3.72
C MET A 48 -3.68 -20.06 4.59
N GLN A 49 -3.04 -19.20 5.40
CA GLN A 49 -1.97 -19.63 6.30
C GLN A 49 -2.47 -20.66 7.33
N LYS A 50 -3.65 -20.41 7.93
CA LYS A 50 -4.25 -21.32 8.89
C LYS A 50 -4.57 -22.67 8.25
N ASP A 51 -5.19 -22.68 7.08
CA ASP A 51 -5.51 -23.91 6.35
C ASP A 51 -4.24 -24.71 6.00
N TYR A 52 -3.19 -24.06 5.49
CA TYR A 52 -1.92 -24.75 5.21
C TYR A 52 -1.24 -25.29 6.47
N PHE A 53 -1.32 -24.57 7.59
CA PHE A 53 -0.80 -25.03 8.86
C PHE A 53 -1.59 -26.23 9.40
N GLU A 54 -2.92 -26.18 9.40
CA GLU A 54 -3.80 -27.25 9.87
C GLU A 54 -3.68 -28.53 9.04
N ARG A 55 -3.40 -28.41 7.73
CA ARG A 55 -3.18 -29.54 6.83
C ARG A 55 -1.73 -30.03 6.77
N GLU A 56 -0.84 -29.52 7.63
CA GLU A 56 0.59 -29.84 7.63
C GLU A 56 1.23 -29.72 6.24
N SER A 57 0.84 -28.68 5.49
CA SER A 57 1.29 -28.47 4.13
C SER A 57 2.80 -28.23 4.06
N SER A 58 3.46 -28.78 3.04
CA SER A 58 4.88 -28.53 2.76
C SER A 58 5.17 -27.17 2.12
N ILE A 59 4.19 -26.26 2.08
CA ILE A 59 4.33 -24.91 1.50
C ILE A 59 5.07 -23.99 2.47
N ASP A 60 6.12 -23.34 1.98
CA ASP A 60 7.01 -22.50 2.79
C ASP A 60 6.54 -21.04 2.88
N GLY A 61 5.68 -20.60 1.95
CA GLY A 61 5.23 -19.21 1.95
C GLY A 61 4.09 -18.89 1.01
N ILE A 62 3.61 -17.64 1.15
CA ILE A 62 2.59 -17.04 0.29
C ILE A 62 3.12 -15.69 -0.21
N MET A 63 3.04 -15.46 -1.51
CA MET A 63 3.44 -14.23 -2.17
C MET A 63 2.21 -13.49 -2.72
N ALA A 64 2.05 -12.24 -2.29
CA ALA A 64 1.04 -11.32 -2.80
C ALA A 64 1.70 -10.17 -3.59
N GLY A 65 1.16 -9.88 -4.78
CA GLY A 65 1.63 -8.78 -5.63
C GLY A 65 0.61 -7.66 -5.75
N ARG A 66 -0.44 -7.89 -6.54
CA ARG A 66 -1.48 -6.87 -6.86
C ARG A 66 -2.17 -6.33 -5.62
N TRP A 67 -2.47 -7.20 -4.65
CA TRP A 67 -3.08 -6.78 -3.40
C TRP A 67 -2.19 -5.79 -2.65
N CYS A 68 -0.89 -6.05 -2.50
CA CYS A 68 0.04 -5.13 -1.84
C CYS A 68 0.21 -3.80 -2.61
N LEU A 69 0.08 -3.80 -3.94
CA LEU A 69 0.06 -2.56 -4.73
C LEU A 69 -1.25 -1.78 -4.57
N ARG A 70 -2.39 -2.48 -4.46
CA ARG A 70 -3.71 -1.87 -4.27
C ARG A 70 -3.87 -1.33 -2.84
N ARG A 71 -3.37 -2.07 -1.86
CA ARG A 71 -3.56 -1.83 -0.41
C ARG A 71 -2.22 -1.92 0.34
N PRO A 72 -1.26 -1.02 0.09
CA PRO A 72 0.09 -1.10 0.68
C PRO A 72 0.12 -1.01 2.22
N LEU A 73 -0.90 -0.41 2.85
CA LEU A 73 -0.95 -0.29 4.31
C LEU A 73 -1.41 -1.60 4.99
N ASP A 74 -1.96 -2.55 4.24
CA ASP A 74 -2.30 -3.88 4.76
C ASP A 74 -1.01 -4.61 5.21
N LEU A 75 0.16 -4.24 4.66
CA LEU A 75 1.47 -4.77 5.11
C LEU A 75 1.74 -4.49 6.60
N VAL A 76 1.18 -3.42 7.17
CA VAL A 76 1.26 -3.14 8.62
C VAL A 76 0.51 -4.21 9.42
N GLY A 77 -0.62 -4.69 8.90
CA GLY A 77 -1.37 -5.79 9.50
C GLY A 77 -0.63 -7.12 9.43
N ILE A 78 0.20 -7.35 8.41
CA ILE A 78 0.99 -8.59 8.27
C ILE A 78 1.97 -8.74 9.44
N GLU A 79 2.64 -7.67 9.87
CA GLU A 79 3.56 -7.74 11.03
C GLU A 79 2.81 -8.20 12.29
N ALA A 80 1.62 -7.66 12.54
CA ALA A 80 0.78 -8.07 13.66
C ALA A 80 0.35 -9.54 13.54
N LEU A 81 0.01 -10.03 12.35
CA LEU A 81 -0.31 -11.44 12.11
C LEU A 81 0.89 -12.36 12.39
N LEU A 82 2.08 -12.01 11.88
CA LEU A 82 3.31 -12.78 12.12
C LEU A 82 3.71 -12.77 13.59
N GLN A 83 3.46 -11.67 14.31
CA GLN A 83 3.68 -11.62 15.75
C GLN A 83 2.70 -12.51 16.50
N LYS A 84 1.40 -12.50 16.18
CA LYS A 84 0.43 -13.41 16.79
C LYS A 84 0.83 -14.89 16.63
N GLN A 85 1.35 -15.27 15.46
CA GLN A 85 1.86 -16.62 15.23
C GLN A 85 3.10 -16.95 16.06
N ARG A 86 4.04 -16.00 16.18
CA ARG A 86 5.25 -16.16 17.01
C ARG A 86 4.96 -16.15 18.51
N GLN A 87 3.92 -15.43 18.95
CA GLN A 87 3.65 -15.09 20.36
C GLN A 87 2.56 -15.91 21.03
N GLN A 88 2.35 -17.17 20.62
CA GLN A 88 1.75 -18.17 21.53
C GLN A 88 2.58 -18.39 22.83
N GLN A 89 3.62 -17.57 23.11
CA GLN A 89 4.52 -17.69 24.26
C GLN A 89 4.82 -16.40 25.07
N GLN A 90 4.34 -15.18 24.77
CA GLN A 90 4.57 -14.00 25.67
C GLN A 90 3.66 -12.77 25.41
N SER A 91 3.66 -11.81 26.35
CA SER A 91 2.72 -10.70 26.52
C SER A 91 2.59 -9.72 25.34
N HIS A 92 1.35 -9.31 25.06
CA HIS A 92 0.96 -8.36 24.01
C HIS A 92 1.64 -6.99 24.14
N GLU A 93 2.50 -6.63 23.19
CA GLU A 93 2.67 -5.21 22.83
C GLU A 93 1.53 -4.82 21.89
N ASN A 94 0.74 -3.81 22.28
CA ASN A 94 -0.32 -3.30 21.42
C ASN A 94 0.33 -2.48 20.29
N ILE A 95 0.50 -3.09 19.11
CA ILE A 95 0.97 -2.39 17.94
C ILE A 95 -0.09 -1.36 17.51
N ASN A 96 0.26 -0.08 17.65
CA ASN A 96 -0.57 0.99 17.11
C ASN A 96 -0.29 1.16 15.61
N SER A 97 -1.18 0.61 14.76
CA SER A 97 -1.09 0.68 13.30
C SER A 97 -0.95 2.12 12.80
N LYS A 98 -1.69 3.07 13.37
CA LYS A 98 -1.64 4.49 12.98
C LYS A 98 -0.24 5.09 13.18
N ILE A 99 0.41 4.82 14.32
CA ILE A 99 1.77 5.29 14.59
C ILE A 99 2.77 4.70 13.60
N ILE A 100 2.64 3.40 13.27
CA ILE A 100 3.50 2.77 12.27
C ILE A 100 3.31 3.41 10.89
N VAL A 101 2.06 3.58 10.46
CA VAL A 101 1.74 4.18 9.15
C VAL A 101 2.28 5.61 9.06
N GLU A 102 2.06 6.43 10.10
CA GLU A 102 2.59 7.79 10.19
C GLU A 102 4.12 7.80 10.03
N ARG A 103 4.82 6.97 10.81
CA ARG A 103 6.29 6.86 10.75
C ARG A 103 6.79 6.41 9.37
N VAL A 104 6.12 5.43 8.75
CA VAL A 104 6.51 4.90 7.44
C VAL A 104 6.35 5.95 6.35
N ILE A 105 5.27 6.73 6.38
CA ILE A 105 5.06 7.84 5.43
C ILE A 105 6.18 8.87 5.57
N GLU A 106 6.47 9.32 6.80
CA GLU A 106 7.54 10.30 7.04
C GLU A 106 8.92 9.79 6.61
N GLN A 107 9.24 8.54 6.95
CA GLN A 107 10.50 7.89 6.54
C GLN A 107 10.61 7.81 5.02
N TYR A 108 9.52 7.44 4.33
CA TYR A 108 9.53 7.34 2.88
C TYR A 108 9.66 8.70 2.19
N VAL A 109 8.97 9.74 2.70
CA VAL A 109 9.10 11.12 2.19
C VAL A 109 10.55 11.58 2.32
N ASN A 110 11.18 11.38 3.48
CA ASN A 110 12.58 11.72 3.70
C ASN A 110 13.52 10.96 2.74
N TYR A 111 13.30 9.64 2.59
CA TYR A 111 14.03 8.81 1.64
C TYR A 111 13.90 9.31 0.20
N ALA A 112 12.68 9.63 -0.24
CA ALA A 112 12.41 10.12 -1.60
C ALA A 112 13.11 11.46 -1.86
N ILE A 113 13.05 12.40 -0.91
CA ILE A 113 13.71 13.71 -1.02
C ILE A 113 15.24 13.55 -1.07
N GLN A 114 15.82 12.75 -0.17
CA GLN A 114 17.27 12.51 -0.16
C GLN A 114 17.73 11.85 -1.46
N THR A 115 16.98 10.86 -1.94
CA THR A 115 17.28 10.15 -3.19
C THR A 115 17.15 11.05 -4.41
N ALA A 116 16.19 11.97 -4.41
CA ALA A 116 15.98 12.94 -5.49
C ALA A 116 17.06 14.03 -5.55
N THR A 117 17.59 14.45 -4.41
CA THR A 117 18.54 15.58 -4.28
C THR A 117 20.01 15.17 -4.23
N SER A 118 20.30 13.88 -4.03
CA SER A 118 21.68 13.38 -3.97
C SER A 118 22.44 13.64 -5.27
N SER A 119 23.55 14.39 -5.17
CA SER A 119 24.38 14.84 -6.32
C SER A 119 25.31 13.76 -6.90
N SER A 120 25.23 12.52 -6.42
CA SER A 120 25.99 11.39 -6.96
C SER A 120 25.56 11.08 -8.41
N ASN A 121 26.54 10.95 -9.30
CA ASN A 121 26.46 11.04 -10.78
C ASN A 121 25.52 10.06 -11.55
N LYS A 122 24.59 9.36 -10.90
CA LYS A 122 23.44 8.71 -11.53
C LYS A 122 22.27 8.76 -10.57
N GLN A 123 21.27 9.59 -10.88
CA GLN A 123 19.99 9.51 -10.21
C GLN A 123 19.40 8.12 -10.47
N GLN A 124 19.27 7.31 -9.42
CA GLN A 124 18.85 5.91 -9.56
C GLN A 124 17.37 5.77 -9.94
N PHE A 125 16.54 6.74 -9.52
CA PHE A 125 15.10 6.71 -9.69
C PHE A 125 14.56 8.04 -10.22
N THR A 126 13.59 7.96 -11.13
CA THR A 126 12.84 9.12 -11.61
C THR A 126 11.89 9.66 -10.54
N MET A 127 11.44 10.91 -10.70
CA MET A 127 10.40 11.50 -9.83
C MET A 127 9.12 10.67 -9.81
N ALA A 128 8.75 10.09 -10.97
CA ALA A 128 7.62 9.20 -11.08
C ALA A 128 7.80 7.95 -10.18
N GLU A 129 8.95 7.30 -10.23
CA GLU A 129 9.22 6.10 -9.41
C GLU A 129 9.21 6.42 -7.91
N LEU A 130 9.80 7.55 -7.50
CA LEU A 130 9.80 7.97 -6.10
C LEU A 130 8.41 8.39 -5.60
N CYS A 131 7.57 8.97 -6.45
CA CYS A 131 6.23 9.41 -6.06
C CYS A 131 5.19 8.28 -6.03
N LEU A 132 5.40 7.19 -6.78
CA LEU A 132 4.40 6.14 -6.95
C LEU A 132 4.00 5.46 -5.63
N PRO A 133 4.91 5.06 -4.72
CA PRO A 133 4.51 4.44 -3.45
C PRO A 133 3.62 5.33 -2.59
N LEU A 134 3.94 6.64 -2.49
CA LEU A 134 3.11 7.59 -1.75
C LEU A 134 1.74 7.79 -2.40
N PHE A 135 1.69 7.82 -3.74
CA PHE A 135 0.43 7.85 -4.48
C PHE A 135 -0.44 6.61 -4.17
N LEU A 136 0.14 5.41 -4.11
CA LEU A 136 -0.60 4.19 -3.77
C LEU A 136 -1.11 4.21 -2.32
N VAL A 137 -0.34 4.77 -1.38
CA VAL A 137 -0.79 4.99 0.01
C VAL A 137 -1.98 5.94 0.06
N ILE A 138 -1.96 7.05 -0.70
CA ILE A 138 -3.09 8.00 -0.75
C ILE A 138 -4.34 7.35 -1.31
N GLU A 139 -4.22 6.59 -2.39
CA GLU A 139 -5.37 5.91 -2.99
C GLU A 139 -5.92 4.82 -2.05
N HIS A 140 -5.06 4.16 -1.28
CA HIS A 140 -5.52 3.24 -0.24
C HIS A 140 -6.28 3.96 0.88
N LEU A 141 -5.72 5.03 1.46
CA LEU A 141 -6.39 5.83 2.48
C LEU A 141 -7.70 6.43 1.95
N LYS A 142 -7.75 6.79 0.66
CA LYS A 142 -8.97 7.25 0.00
C LYS A 142 -10.04 6.17 0.00
N ASP A 143 -9.70 4.95 -0.43
CA ASP A 143 -10.66 3.84 -0.50
C ASP A 143 -11.18 3.50 0.91
N ASP A 144 -10.31 3.55 1.93
CA ASP A 144 -10.67 3.31 3.32
C ASP A 144 -11.51 4.44 3.93
N TYR A 145 -11.24 5.69 3.55
CA TYR A 145 -12.08 6.82 3.92
C TYR A 145 -13.46 6.69 3.29
N GLU A 146 -13.54 6.40 1.98
CA GLU A 146 -14.80 6.21 1.24
C GLU A 146 -15.64 5.05 1.82
N TYR A 147 -15.02 4.00 2.37
CA TYR A 147 -15.70 2.91 3.07
C TYR A 147 -16.59 3.39 4.24
N TYR A 148 -16.14 4.39 5.01
CA TYR A 148 -16.90 4.88 6.18
C TYR A 148 -18.13 5.73 5.81
N TYR A 149 -18.23 6.19 4.56
CA TYR A 149 -19.33 7.04 4.07
C TYR A 149 -20.14 6.36 2.95
N ALA A 150 -19.88 5.08 2.68
CA ALA A 150 -20.67 4.33 1.72
C ALA A 150 -22.06 4.05 2.29
N ASP A 151 -23.11 4.34 1.50
CA ASP A 151 -24.50 4.03 1.88
C ASP A 151 -24.74 2.52 2.04
N GLU A 152 -23.99 1.72 1.28
CA GLU A 152 -24.01 0.25 1.34
C GLU A 152 -22.58 -0.28 1.38
N ILE A 153 -22.28 -1.11 2.37
CA ILE A 153 -21.00 -1.82 2.46
C ILE A 153 -21.16 -3.16 1.73
N ASP A 154 -20.41 -3.34 0.63
CA ASP A 154 -20.32 -4.65 -0.02
C ASP A 154 -19.72 -5.66 0.98
N SER A 155 -20.40 -6.78 1.17
CA SER A 155 -19.95 -7.92 1.98
C SER A 155 -18.53 -8.42 1.64
N ASN A 156 -18.04 -8.15 0.43
CA ASN A 156 -16.67 -8.49 -0.01
C ASN A 156 -15.65 -7.36 0.19
N SER A 157 -16.06 -6.21 0.74
CA SER A 157 -15.14 -5.09 1.01
C SER A 157 -14.26 -5.40 2.22
N ASN A 158 -12.96 -5.23 2.04
CA ASN A 158 -12.02 -5.33 3.15
C ASN A 158 -12.29 -4.18 4.13
N ARG A 159 -12.50 -4.53 5.40
CA ARG A 159 -12.63 -3.54 6.46
C ARG A 159 -11.32 -2.76 6.61
N PRO A 160 -11.36 -1.42 6.71
CA PRO A 160 -10.17 -0.61 6.97
C PRO A 160 -9.42 -1.04 8.24
N LEU A 161 -8.08 -1.00 8.18
CA LEU A 161 -7.19 -1.27 9.32
C LEU A 161 -7.26 -0.16 10.38
N LEU A 162 -7.53 1.07 9.94
CA LEU A 162 -7.50 2.28 10.74
C LEU A 162 -8.92 2.82 10.92
N ALA A 163 -9.19 3.43 12.08
CA ALA A 163 -10.43 4.16 12.30
C ALA A 163 -10.52 5.41 11.40
N CYS A 164 -11.73 5.94 11.22
CA CYS A 164 -11.94 7.10 10.36
C CYS A 164 -11.11 8.31 10.83
N GLU A 165 -11.10 8.59 12.13
CA GLU A 165 -10.36 9.70 12.74
C GLU A 165 -8.84 9.55 12.57
N GLU A 166 -8.35 8.30 12.54
CA GLU A 166 -6.95 8.00 12.27
C GLU A 166 -6.58 8.27 10.81
N ILE A 167 -7.47 7.92 9.87
CA ILE A 167 -7.32 8.20 8.44
C ILE A 167 -7.33 9.71 8.20
N GLU A 168 -8.24 10.45 8.83
CA GLU A 168 -8.30 11.92 8.76
C GLU A 168 -7.02 12.56 9.30
N SER A 169 -6.47 12.06 10.42
CA SER A 169 -5.19 12.54 10.94
C SER A 169 -4.05 12.32 9.94
N LEU A 170 -3.98 11.14 9.31
CA LEU A 170 -2.96 10.78 8.33
C LEU A 170 -3.04 11.60 7.03
N TYR A 171 -4.22 12.10 6.66
CA TYR A 171 -4.36 13.02 5.52
C TYR A 171 -3.39 14.20 5.63
N THR A 172 -3.27 14.78 6.83
CA THR A 172 -2.36 15.91 7.10
C THR A 172 -0.90 15.53 6.93
N VAL A 173 -0.51 14.35 7.44
CA VAL A 173 0.86 13.83 7.35
C VAL A 173 1.27 13.66 5.89
N VAL A 174 0.39 13.06 5.08
CA VAL A 174 0.66 12.86 3.66
C VAL A 174 0.65 14.18 2.89
N LEU A 175 -0.30 15.07 3.19
CA LEU A 175 -0.36 16.40 2.57
C LEU A 175 0.93 17.20 2.80
N ASP A 176 1.41 17.23 4.05
CA ASP A 176 2.68 17.89 4.40
C ASP A 176 3.87 17.22 3.71
N GLY A 177 3.87 15.89 3.60
CA GLY A 177 4.91 15.15 2.89
C GLY A 177 4.96 15.46 1.40
N VAL A 178 3.81 15.51 0.72
CA VAL A 178 3.71 15.87 -0.70
C VAL A 178 4.15 17.32 -0.94
N GLN A 179 3.76 18.26 -0.07
CA GLN A 179 4.20 19.65 -0.18
C GLN A 179 5.71 19.79 -0.03
N GLN A 180 6.33 19.09 0.93
CA GLN A 180 7.78 19.07 1.08
C GLN A 180 8.49 18.54 -0.17
N MET A 181 7.95 17.48 -0.79
CA MET A 181 8.47 16.97 -2.07
C MET A 181 8.33 18.00 -3.19
N GLU A 182 7.19 18.69 -3.30
CA GLU A 182 6.97 19.75 -4.30
C GLU A 182 7.96 20.91 -4.14
N GLU A 183 8.15 21.41 -2.92
CA GLU A 183 9.02 22.55 -2.63
C GLU A 183 10.50 22.25 -2.95
N ILE A 184 10.97 21.03 -2.62
CA ILE A 184 12.38 20.67 -2.77
C ILE A 184 12.68 20.19 -4.19
N MET A 185 11.77 19.44 -4.81
CA MET A 185 12.02 18.75 -6.08
C MET A 185 11.54 19.56 -7.30
N CYS A 186 10.71 20.60 -7.11
CA CYS A 186 10.16 21.44 -8.20
C CYS A 186 10.18 22.95 -7.83
N PRO A 187 11.36 23.56 -7.59
CA PRO A 187 11.47 24.94 -7.10
C PRO A 187 10.96 26.02 -8.07
N ASP A 188 10.87 25.72 -9.37
CA ASP A 188 10.48 26.69 -10.42
C ASP A 188 8.95 26.87 -10.58
N ASN A 189 8.13 26.06 -9.90
CA ASN A 189 6.69 26.29 -9.84
C ASN A 189 6.44 27.48 -8.89
N GLY A 190 6.48 28.71 -9.41
CA GLY A 190 6.41 30.02 -8.73
C GLY A 190 5.24 30.30 -7.76
N SER A 191 4.64 29.29 -7.17
CA SER A 191 4.05 29.39 -5.84
C SER A 191 5.18 29.72 -4.86
N GLN A 192 5.33 30.99 -4.50
CA GLN A 192 6.03 31.34 -3.27
C GLN A 192 5.55 30.38 -2.15
N PRO A 193 6.41 29.99 -1.20
CA PRO A 193 5.97 29.22 -0.06
C PRO A 193 4.90 30.06 0.63
N LYS A 194 3.63 29.76 0.35
CA LYS A 194 2.56 30.20 1.22
C LYS A 194 2.91 29.43 2.47
N LYS A 195 3.53 30.12 3.43
CA LYS A 195 3.53 29.74 4.85
C LYS A 195 2.07 29.61 5.25
N LYS A 196 1.39 28.55 4.79
CA LYS A 196 0.19 28.08 5.43
C LYS A 196 0.73 27.65 6.78
N LYS A 197 0.39 28.44 7.80
CA LYS A 197 0.56 28.04 9.19
C LYS A 197 0.24 26.56 9.24
N LYS A 198 1.17 25.74 9.74
CA LYS A 198 0.86 24.36 10.15
C LYS A 198 -0.44 24.47 10.95
N LYS A 199 -1.58 24.18 10.31
CA LYS A 199 -2.82 24.00 11.04
C LYS A 199 -2.48 22.80 11.90
N SER A 200 -2.50 22.98 13.23
CA SER A 200 -2.31 21.84 14.11
C SER A 200 -3.27 20.74 13.67
N VAL A 201 -2.84 19.49 13.74
CA VAL A 201 -3.66 18.31 13.43
C VAL A 201 -5.04 18.38 14.11
N SER A 202 -5.15 19.10 15.22
CA SER A 202 -6.37 19.41 15.96
C SER A 202 -7.32 20.47 15.33
N SER A 203 -7.08 20.97 14.11
CA SER A 203 -7.85 22.10 13.52
C SER A 203 -8.37 21.89 12.09
N LEU A 204 -8.25 20.67 11.57
CA LEU A 204 -8.93 20.26 10.33
C LEU A 204 -10.34 19.77 10.71
N SER A 205 -11.36 20.35 10.09
CA SER A 205 -12.69 19.75 10.11
C SER A 205 -12.76 18.63 9.08
N HIS A 206 -13.73 17.73 9.23
CA HIS A 206 -14.06 16.73 8.23
C HIS A 206 -14.13 17.31 6.79
N ASP A 207 -14.71 18.51 6.62
CA ASP A 207 -14.83 19.18 5.32
C ASP A 207 -13.47 19.56 4.67
N ASP A 208 -12.38 19.59 5.45
CA ASP A 208 -11.05 19.88 4.95
C ASP A 208 -10.35 18.63 4.33
N VAL A 209 -10.85 17.41 4.58
CA VAL A 209 -10.28 16.15 4.10
C VAL A 209 -10.74 15.86 2.68
N ASN A 210 -9.79 15.79 1.73
CA ASN A 210 -10.11 15.52 0.33
C ASN A 210 -8.99 14.72 -0.37
N PHE A 211 -9.05 13.40 -0.22
CA PHE A 211 -8.07 12.51 -0.85
C PHE A 211 -8.11 12.54 -2.38
N LYS A 212 -9.26 12.82 -3.02
CA LYS A 212 -9.34 12.97 -4.50
C LYS A 212 -8.49 14.14 -4.99
N LYS A 213 -8.52 15.26 -4.27
CA LYS A 213 -7.71 16.44 -4.54
C LYS A 213 -6.24 16.18 -4.26
N LEU A 214 -5.91 15.54 -3.13
CA LEU A 214 -4.54 15.17 -2.77
C LEU A 214 -3.92 14.20 -3.79
N SER A 215 -4.62 13.15 -4.20
CA SER A 215 -4.21 12.25 -5.28
C SER A 215 -3.95 12.99 -6.60
N SER A 216 -4.73 14.04 -6.87
CA SER A 216 -4.58 14.84 -8.09
C SER A 216 -3.42 15.83 -8.05
N SER A 217 -2.87 16.18 -6.88
CA SER A 217 -1.72 17.11 -6.79
C SER A 217 -0.45 16.53 -7.40
N PHE A 218 -0.29 15.20 -7.40
CA PHE A 218 0.81 14.50 -8.07
C PHE A 218 0.97 14.84 -9.55
N LYS A 219 -0.09 15.33 -10.23
CA LYS A 219 0.03 15.83 -11.60
C LYS A 219 1.07 16.93 -11.73
N GLY A 220 1.25 17.77 -10.71
CA GLY A 220 2.29 18.80 -10.67
C GLY A 220 3.70 18.24 -10.54
N LEU A 221 3.86 17.14 -9.78
CA LEU A 221 5.15 16.47 -9.54
C LEU A 221 5.61 15.59 -10.72
N VAL A 222 4.69 14.83 -11.31
CA VAL A 222 5.05 13.76 -12.28
C VAL A 222 4.43 13.95 -13.66
N GLY A 223 3.63 14.99 -13.84
CA GLY A 223 2.89 15.27 -15.07
C GLY A 223 1.58 14.48 -15.20
N THR A 224 0.60 15.11 -15.87
CA THR A 224 -0.76 14.57 -16.02
C THR A 224 -0.82 13.18 -16.67
N LYS A 225 0.03 12.93 -17.69
CA LYS A 225 0.04 11.63 -18.39
C LYS A 225 0.45 10.48 -17.47
N VAL A 226 1.45 10.69 -16.61
CA VAL A 226 1.95 9.68 -15.67
C VAL A 226 0.92 9.42 -14.59
N ALA A 227 0.41 10.46 -13.93
CA ALA A 227 -0.61 10.32 -12.89
C ALA A 227 -1.89 9.62 -13.40
N ASN A 228 -2.37 9.98 -14.60
CA ASN A 228 -3.53 9.31 -15.19
C ASN A 228 -3.24 7.86 -15.57
N LYS A 229 -1.99 7.52 -15.96
CA LYS A 229 -1.58 6.13 -16.19
C LYS A 229 -1.61 5.33 -14.88
N TRP A 230 -1.16 5.90 -13.77
CA TRP A 230 -1.24 5.22 -12.47
C TRP A 230 -2.68 4.94 -12.04
N LYS A 231 -3.59 5.92 -12.17
CA LYS A 231 -5.02 5.72 -11.86
C LYS A 231 -5.64 4.59 -12.67
N ARG A 232 -5.37 4.55 -13.98
CA ARG A 232 -5.85 3.46 -14.85
C ARG A 232 -5.25 2.11 -14.47
N ASN A 233 -3.93 2.05 -14.29
CA ASN A 233 -3.25 0.81 -13.92
C ASN A 233 -3.73 0.28 -12.57
N ARG A 234 -3.98 1.17 -11.60
CA ARG A 234 -4.49 0.80 -10.28
C ARG A 234 -5.91 0.23 -10.36
N ALA A 235 -6.76 0.78 -11.23
CA ALA A 235 -8.10 0.22 -11.48
C ALA A 235 -8.08 -1.17 -12.13
N GLU A 236 -6.94 -1.60 -12.69
CA GLU A 236 -6.72 -2.94 -13.24
C GLU A 236 -6.06 -3.92 -12.25
N LEU A 237 -5.76 -3.49 -11.01
CA LEU A 237 -5.19 -4.33 -9.95
C LEU A 237 -6.27 -5.11 -9.21
#